data_AF-A0A428RF68-F1
#
_entry.id   AF-A0A428RF68-F1
#
_cell.length_a   1.000
_cell.length_b   1.000
_cell.length_c   1.000
_cell.angle_alpha   90.00
_cell.angle_beta   90.00
_cell.angle_gamma   90.00
#
_symmetry.space_group_name_H-M   'P 1'
#
loop_
_entity.id
_entity.type
_entity.pdbx_description
1 polymer ?
#
loop_
_entity_poly.entity_id
_entity_poly.type
_entity_poly.pdbx_seq_one_letter_code
_entity_poly.pdbx_strand_id
1 'polypeptide(L)'
;MTSVQESTPSSEGTNPQIHSLMLPNEVIDVIFGSLDGPTQICFALTCRTLYKSYFPQTDPYYWRRRDWYWRKGLLCRLEKDIPEYYCCLQCAKLHRWDVPWNKVWSISKPWRGYLDFHPTRDLELDYFEFPVGEDHYLTYQAVRVIMNRHLYGPRHGIPLEAIELDTHKLCQETGTTVDMVVRPRIIDDELFLSVHYKMLHPQNDTQNLEKFISQARLRVCRHLQIGAHWTRLGCWHRHPPLFLPIRIPELEKGCWPLKDCGNEFGSVRSCQVCMTDYQVKVSRQHEGQEEKGWSIEIMVWHQLGNGRDPYDEDRWFNLAHTGYYGPPHHSMPGIVRHRWSKGDETLLSCEGEFVEGLDRLPEGLIMDEEGTIGLGDWED
;
A
#
# COMPACT_ATOMS: atom_id res chain seq x y z
N MET A 1 -1.95 60.76 -47.79
CA MET A 1 -0.59 60.43 -48.27
C MET A 1 0.41 61.01 -47.30
N THR A 2 0.80 60.23 -46.29
CA THR A 2 1.93 60.51 -45.39
C THR A 2 2.36 59.15 -44.88
N SER A 3 3.41 58.62 -45.51
CA SER A 3 4.06 57.34 -45.19
C SER A 3 4.96 57.55 -43.98
N VAL A 4 4.64 56.91 -42.86
CA VAL A 4 5.50 56.87 -41.67
C VAL A 4 6.33 55.60 -41.77
N GLN A 5 7.62 55.74 -42.04
CA GLN A 5 8.59 54.65 -41.95
C GLN A 5 8.88 54.38 -40.48
N GLU A 6 8.35 53.28 -39.94
CA GLU A 6 8.81 52.69 -38.69
C GLU A 6 10.18 52.05 -38.92
N SER A 7 11.21 52.65 -38.32
CA SER A 7 12.57 52.12 -38.24
C SER A 7 12.61 50.95 -37.26
N THR A 8 12.81 49.74 -37.77
CA THR A 8 13.07 48.54 -36.98
C THR A 8 14.46 48.67 -36.31
N PRO A 9 14.57 48.57 -34.97
CA PRO A 9 15.88 48.55 -34.33
C PRO A 9 16.60 47.24 -34.67
N SER A 10 17.80 47.37 -35.24
CA SER A 10 18.74 46.29 -35.46
C SER A 10 19.10 45.64 -34.12
N SER A 11 18.63 44.41 -33.88
CA SER A 11 19.04 43.63 -32.72
C SER A 11 20.51 43.25 -32.89
N GLU A 12 21.40 43.99 -32.24
CA GLU A 12 22.77 43.55 -31.99
C GLU A 12 22.73 42.18 -31.33
N GLY A 13 23.44 41.22 -31.95
CA GLY A 13 23.54 39.86 -31.48
C GLY A 13 24.25 39.81 -30.12
N THR A 14 23.49 39.96 -29.04
CA THR A 14 23.86 39.42 -27.74
C THR A 14 23.89 37.90 -27.89
N ASN A 15 25.07 37.41 -28.26
CA ASN A 15 25.44 36.01 -28.15
C ASN A 15 25.01 35.56 -26.75
N PRO A 16 24.01 34.67 -26.61
CA PRO A 16 23.56 34.25 -25.30
C PRO A 16 24.78 33.69 -24.60
N GLN A 17 25.33 34.43 -23.64
CA GLN A 17 26.37 33.93 -22.77
C GLN A 17 25.72 32.75 -22.07
N ILE A 18 26.01 31.58 -22.62
CA ILE A 18 25.77 30.29 -22.03
C ILE A 18 26.34 30.47 -20.62
N HIS A 19 25.46 30.50 -19.62
CA HIS A 19 25.83 30.34 -18.23
C HIS A 19 26.42 28.94 -18.10
N SER A 20 27.65 28.79 -18.59
CA SER A 20 28.52 27.68 -18.31
C SER A 20 28.58 27.64 -16.80
N LEU A 21 28.28 26.48 -16.22
CA LEU A 21 28.52 26.22 -14.81
C LEU A 21 29.88 26.83 -14.48
N MET A 22 29.94 27.79 -13.55
CA MET A 22 31.16 28.57 -13.26
C MET A 22 32.24 27.72 -12.55
N LEU A 23 32.22 26.42 -12.79
CA LEU A 23 33.12 25.43 -12.23
C LEU A 23 34.13 25.02 -13.30
N PRO A 24 35.42 24.90 -12.96
CA PRO A 24 36.40 24.24 -13.82
C PRO A 24 35.95 22.82 -14.16
N ASN A 25 36.28 22.35 -15.37
CA ASN A 25 35.88 21.01 -15.84
C ASN A 25 36.37 19.90 -14.89
N GLU A 26 37.55 20.08 -14.29
CA GLU A 26 38.14 19.14 -13.35
C GLU A 26 37.25 18.95 -12.10
N VAL A 27 36.61 20.03 -11.63
CA VAL A 27 35.68 19.98 -10.50
C VAL A 27 34.40 19.26 -10.92
N ILE A 28 33.91 19.51 -12.15
CA ILE A 28 32.74 18.85 -12.70
C ILE A 28 33.01 17.34 -12.87
N ASP A 29 34.19 16.96 -13.32
CA ASP A 29 34.62 15.56 -13.47
C ASP A 29 34.68 14.85 -12.11
N VAL A 30 35.20 15.51 -11.07
CA VAL A 30 35.20 14.99 -9.69
C VAL A 30 33.78 14.78 -9.18
N ILE A 31 32.90 15.76 -9.39
CA ILE A 31 31.48 15.63 -9.03
C ILE A 31 30.88 14.44 -9.77
N PHE A 32 31.00 14.39 -11.09
CA PHE A 32 30.43 13.32 -11.92
C PHE A 32 30.93 11.93 -11.50
N GLY A 33 32.23 11.79 -11.24
CA GLY A 33 32.84 10.55 -10.77
C GLY A 33 32.39 10.11 -9.37
N SER A 34 31.85 11.01 -8.57
CA SER A 34 31.30 10.72 -7.23
C SER A 34 29.81 10.33 -7.21
N LEU A 35 29.10 10.53 -8.33
CA LEU A 35 27.67 10.23 -8.42
C LEU A 35 27.43 8.74 -8.70
N ASP A 36 26.39 8.16 -8.10
CA ASP A 36 25.87 6.87 -8.55
C ASP A 36 25.29 7.01 -9.96
N GLY A 37 25.41 5.99 -10.80
CA GLY A 37 25.23 6.26 -12.21
C GLY A 37 23.79 6.58 -12.68
N PRO A 38 22.66 6.25 -12.00
CA PRO A 38 21.38 6.89 -12.33
C PRO A 38 21.43 8.41 -12.13
N THR A 39 22.18 8.89 -11.12
CA THR A 39 22.42 10.32 -10.89
C THR A 39 23.40 10.90 -11.91
N GLN A 40 24.40 10.14 -12.38
CA GLN A 40 25.25 10.56 -13.52
C GLN A 40 24.42 10.81 -14.77
N ILE A 41 23.44 9.95 -15.08
CA ILE A 41 22.54 10.15 -16.21
C ILE A 41 21.70 11.42 -16.01
N CYS A 42 21.10 11.60 -14.83
CA CYS A 42 20.33 12.81 -14.51
C CYS A 42 21.19 14.06 -14.67
N PHE A 43 22.42 14.03 -14.13
CA PHE A 43 23.40 15.12 -14.24
C PHE A 43 23.70 15.46 -15.70
N ALA A 44 23.99 14.46 -16.52
CA ALA A 44 24.24 14.65 -17.94
C ALA A 44 23.02 15.21 -18.69
N LEU A 45 21.80 14.88 -18.28
CA LEU A 45 20.56 15.35 -18.93
C LEU A 45 20.17 16.79 -18.58
N THR A 46 20.80 17.42 -17.59
CA THR A 46 20.43 18.78 -17.12
C THR A 46 20.62 19.87 -18.18
N CYS A 47 21.64 19.76 -19.05
CA CYS A 47 21.87 20.74 -20.11
C CYS A 47 22.62 20.15 -21.31
N ARG A 48 22.58 20.86 -22.44
CA ARG A 48 23.20 20.39 -23.70
C ARG A 48 24.72 20.20 -23.59
N THR A 49 25.40 21.03 -22.80
CA THR A 49 26.86 20.93 -22.59
C THR A 49 27.19 19.67 -21.81
N LEU A 50 26.55 19.47 -20.66
CA LEU A 50 26.76 18.29 -19.84
C LEU A 50 26.34 17.00 -20.57
N TYR A 51 25.26 17.06 -21.35
CA TYR A 51 24.82 15.93 -22.16
C TYR A 51 25.91 15.51 -23.15
N LYS A 52 26.48 16.45 -23.89
CA LYS A 52 27.53 16.15 -24.87
C LYS A 52 28.80 15.61 -24.21
N SER A 53 29.19 16.19 -23.08
CA SER A 53 30.45 15.84 -22.41
C SER A 53 30.35 14.54 -21.62
N TYR A 54 29.26 14.33 -20.88
CA TYR A 54 29.17 13.28 -19.86
C TYR A 54 28.19 12.15 -20.20
N PHE A 55 27.17 12.37 -21.05
CA PHE A 55 26.25 11.29 -21.42
C PHE A 55 26.97 10.12 -22.13
N PRO A 56 27.92 10.34 -23.06
CA PRO A 56 28.70 9.25 -23.66
C PRO A 56 29.62 8.52 -22.68
N GLN A 57 29.95 9.15 -21.54
CA GLN A 57 30.78 8.58 -20.49
C GLN A 57 29.97 7.71 -19.52
N THR A 58 28.63 7.81 -19.54
CA THR A 58 27.79 6.86 -18.80
C THR A 58 28.03 5.46 -19.37
N ASP A 59 28.31 4.47 -18.51
CA ASP A 59 28.78 3.15 -18.91
C ASP A 59 27.86 2.56 -20.01
N PRO A 60 28.42 2.24 -21.21
CA PRO A 60 27.68 1.56 -22.28
C PRO A 60 27.03 0.24 -21.84
N TYR A 61 27.58 -0.39 -20.80
CA TYR A 61 27.03 -1.58 -20.17
C TYR A 61 25.61 -1.34 -19.62
N TYR A 62 25.33 -0.13 -19.12
CA TYR A 62 24.03 0.28 -18.57
C TYR A 62 22.90 0.27 -19.62
N TRP A 63 23.25 0.52 -20.89
CA TRP A 63 22.28 0.51 -21.98
C TRP A 63 22.06 -0.91 -22.55
N ARG A 64 23.09 -1.76 -22.47
CA ARG A 64 23.08 -3.09 -23.09
C ARG A 64 22.46 -4.17 -22.23
N ARG A 65 22.70 -4.15 -20.92
CA ARG A 65 21.93 -4.99 -20.00
C ARG A 65 20.70 -4.21 -19.59
N ARG A 66 19.52 -4.84 -19.71
CA ARG A 66 18.26 -4.37 -19.14
C ARG A 66 18.33 -4.43 -17.61
N ASP A 67 19.33 -3.76 -17.02
CA ASP A 67 19.52 -3.78 -15.59
C ASP A 67 18.37 -3.00 -14.95
N TRP A 68 17.48 -3.81 -14.37
CA TRP A 68 16.23 -3.40 -13.79
C TRP A 68 16.42 -2.36 -12.69
N TYR A 69 17.44 -2.56 -11.84
CA TYR A 69 17.73 -1.71 -10.70
C TYR A 69 18.08 -0.28 -11.12
N TRP A 70 18.92 -0.17 -12.14
CA TRP A 70 19.39 1.11 -12.67
C TRP A 70 18.30 1.92 -13.33
N ARG A 71 17.52 1.24 -14.19
CA ARG A 71 16.37 1.85 -14.86
C ARG A 71 15.35 2.33 -13.83
N LYS A 72 15.08 1.54 -12.80
CA LYS A 72 14.23 1.94 -11.67
C LYS A 72 14.77 3.20 -10.98
N GLY A 73 16.07 3.23 -10.65
CA GLY A 73 16.71 4.37 -10.01
C GLY A 73 16.61 5.67 -10.82
N LEU A 74 16.77 5.60 -12.14
CA LEU A 74 16.62 6.75 -13.04
C LEU A 74 15.16 7.21 -13.11
N LEU A 75 14.21 6.30 -13.31
CA LEU A 75 12.80 6.64 -13.43
C LEU A 75 12.21 7.20 -12.13
N CYS A 76 12.67 6.72 -10.97
CA CYS A 76 12.27 7.28 -9.68
C CYS A 76 12.76 8.73 -9.48
N ARG A 77 13.91 9.09 -10.08
CA ARG A 77 14.42 10.47 -10.08
C ARG A 77 13.61 11.35 -11.04
N LEU A 78 13.35 10.86 -12.26
CA LEU A 78 12.52 11.58 -13.23
C LEU A 78 11.08 11.80 -12.74
N GLU A 79 10.49 10.83 -12.02
CA GLU A 79 9.18 10.98 -11.38
C GLU A 79 9.12 12.21 -10.44
N LYS A 80 10.21 12.53 -9.74
CA LYS A 80 10.27 13.69 -8.85
C LYS A 80 10.20 15.01 -9.64
N ASP A 81 10.74 15.04 -10.85
CA ASP A 81 10.82 16.26 -11.67
C ASP A 81 9.62 16.43 -12.61
N ILE A 82 8.81 15.38 -12.82
CA ILE A 82 7.70 15.37 -13.79
C ILE A 82 6.38 15.06 -13.05
N PRO A 83 5.63 16.09 -12.62
CA PRO A 83 4.52 15.92 -11.69
C PRO A 83 3.41 14.98 -12.15
N GLU A 84 3.11 14.89 -13.45
CA GLU A 84 2.01 14.06 -13.96
C GLU A 84 2.32 12.56 -14.06
N TYR A 85 3.55 12.16 -13.75
CA TYR A 85 4.03 10.81 -13.96
C TYR A 85 4.43 10.13 -12.66
N TYR A 86 4.29 8.81 -12.62
CA TYR A 86 4.81 7.96 -11.56
C TYR A 86 5.63 6.81 -12.16
N CYS A 87 6.63 6.35 -11.41
CA CYS A 87 7.46 5.22 -11.79
C CYS A 87 6.78 3.91 -11.41
N CYS A 88 6.37 3.12 -12.40
CA CYS A 88 5.83 1.78 -12.17
C CYS A 88 6.97 0.77 -11.99
N LEU A 89 7.07 0.22 -10.78
CA LEU A 89 8.07 -0.77 -10.39
C LEU A 89 7.76 -2.20 -10.87
N GLN A 90 6.72 -2.40 -11.68
CA GLN A 90 6.48 -3.70 -12.31
C GLN A 90 7.02 -3.75 -13.74
N CYS A 91 6.95 -2.62 -14.46
CA CYS A 91 7.38 -2.55 -15.86
C CYS A 91 8.61 -1.65 -16.10
N ALA A 92 9.10 -0.97 -15.06
CA ALA A 92 10.13 0.06 -15.13
C ALA A 92 9.80 1.10 -16.22
N LYS A 93 8.64 1.74 -16.13
CA LYS A 93 8.25 2.86 -17.00
C LYS A 93 7.62 3.97 -16.18
N LEU A 94 7.66 5.17 -16.73
CA LEU A 94 6.86 6.30 -16.24
C LEU A 94 5.47 6.21 -16.84
N HIS A 95 4.46 6.20 -15.98
CA HIS A 95 3.05 6.22 -16.35
C HIS A 95 2.44 7.53 -15.92
N ARG A 96 1.51 8.05 -16.71
CA ARG A 96 0.69 9.17 -16.25
C ARG A 96 -0.26 8.64 -15.18
N TRP A 97 -0.38 9.36 -14.06
CA TRP A 97 -1.44 9.07 -13.08
C TRP A 97 -2.72 9.86 -13.36
N ASP A 98 -2.72 10.67 -14.44
CA ASP A 98 -3.77 11.61 -14.80
C ASP A 98 -5.17 11.00 -14.71
N VAL A 99 -6.02 11.72 -13.99
CA VAL A 99 -7.43 11.39 -13.78
C VAL A 99 -8.16 11.86 -15.04
N PRO A 100 -8.92 11.01 -15.75
CA PRO A 100 -9.83 11.52 -16.75
C PRO A 100 -10.73 12.56 -16.07
N TRP A 101 -10.57 13.82 -16.43
CA TRP A 101 -11.24 15.04 -15.94
C TRP A 101 -12.77 14.94 -15.86
N ASN A 102 -13.36 13.92 -16.49
CA ASN A 102 -14.79 13.61 -16.47
C ASN A 102 -15.19 12.45 -15.54
N LYS A 103 -14.26 11.86 -14.79
CA LYS A 103 -14.52 10.78 -13.82
C LYS A 103 -14.13 11.27 -12.45
N VAL A 104 -15.15 11.62 -11.66
CA VAL A 104 -15.03 11.67 -10.21
C VAL A 104 -14.42 10.35 -9.77
N TRP A 105 -13.41 10.40 -8.90
CA TRP A 105 -12.90 9.22 -8.20
C TRP A 105 -14.06 8.59 -7.43
N SER A 106 -14.75 7.65 -8.07
CA SER A 106 -15.85 6.91 -7.45
C SER A 106 -15.25 5.62 -6.94
N ILE A 107 -14.98 5.59 -5.63
CA ILE A 107 -14.46 4.43 -4.89
C ILE A 107 -15.38 3.19 -5.03
N SER A 108 -16.62 3.39 -5.47
CA SER A 108 -17.61 2.34 -5.71
C SER A 108 -17.30 1.41 -6.89
N LYS A 109 -16.26 1.70 -7.69
CA LYS A 109 -15.67 0.71 -8.60
C LYS A 109 -14.36 0.27 -7.95
N PRO A 110 -14.01 -1.03 -7.99
CA PRO A 110 -12.72 -1.49 -7.49
C PRO A 110 -11.64 -0.57 -8.04
N TRP A 111 -10.62 -0.25 -7.25
CA TRP A 111 -9.46 0.56 -7.64
C TRP A 111 -8.62 -0.12 -8.75
N ARG A 112 -9.27 -0.70 -9.76
CA ARG A 112 -8.79 -0.73 -11.13
C ARG A 112 -8.77 0.71 -11.63
N GLY A 113 -7.86 1.50 -11.07
CA GLY A 113 -7.56 2.82 -11.57
C GLY A 113 -7.36 2.73 -13.08
N TYR A 114 -7.80 3.76 -13.79
CA TYR A 114 -7.38 4.01 -15.17
C TYR A 114 -5.88 4.32 -15.28
N LEU A 115 -5.08 3.97 -14.25
CA LEU A 115 -3.64 3.84 -14.35
C LEU A 115 -3.42 2.69 -15.32
N ASP A 116 -3.05 3.03 -16.57
CA ASP A 116 -2.89 2.13 -17.72
C ASP A 116 -2.75 0.68 -17.27
N PHE A 117 -3.85 -0.07 -17.39
CA PHE A 117 -3.88 -1.49 -17.03
C PHE A 117 -2.70 -2.12 -17.73
N HIS A 118 -1.69 -2.55 -16.99
CA HIS A 118 -0.50 -3.13 -17.59
C HIS A 118 -0.93 -4.48 -18.16
N PRO A 119 -0.92 -4.68 -19.49
CA PRO A 119 -0.88 -6.03 -20.02
C PRO A 119 0.56 -6.54 -19.87
N THR A 120 1.12 -6.49 -18.66
CA THR A 120 2.36 -7.21 -18.39
C THR A 120 2.04 -8.69 -18.51
N ARG A 121 2.88 -9.35 -19.29
CA ARG A 121 2.66 -10.64 -19.94
C ARG A 121 2.41 -11.83 -19.01
N ASP A 122 2.55 -11.67 -17.71
CA ASP A 122 2.35 -12.74 -16.74
C ASP A 122 1.35 -12.28 -15.67
N LEU A 123 0.21 -12.96 -15.63
CA LEU A 123 -0.83 -12.89 -14.59
C LEU A 123 -0.32 -13.39 -13.21
N GLU A 124 0.99 -13.56 -13.03
CA GLU A 124 1.61 -14.24 -11.90
C GLU A 124 2.06 -13.30 -10.76
N LEU A 125 2.03 -11.98 -10.96
CA LEU A 125 2.49 -11.01 -9.96
C LEU A 125 1.32 -10.28 -9.27
N ASP A 126 0.55 -11.03 -8.47
CA ASP A 126 -0.60 -10.56 -7.67
C ASP A 126 -0.16 -9.76 -6.39
N TYR A 127 1.05 -9.21 -6.40
CA TYR A 127 1.75 -8.67 -5.21
C TYR A 127 1.53 -7.16 -5.04
N PHE A 128 0.80 -6.57 -5.98
CA PHE A 128 0.57 -5.13 -6.05
C PHE A 128 -0.84 -4.76 -5.61
N GLU A 129 -1.63 -5.70 -5.09
CA GLU A 129 -2.99 -5.44 -4.60
C GLU A 129 -3.13 -5.86 -3.13
N PHE A 130 -3.76 -5.02 -2.32
CA PHE A 130 -4.07 -5.27 -0.92
C PHE A 130 -5.59 -5.23 -0.72
N PRO A 131 -6.25 -6.31 -0.26
CA PRO A 131 -7.69 -6.30 -0.01
C PRO A 131 -8.02 -5.46 1.23
N VAL A 132 -8.74 -4.35 1.03
CA VAL A 132 -9.25 -3.49 2.12
C VAL A 132 -10.63 -3.94 2.58
N GLY A 133 -11.40 -4.60 1.69
CA GLY A 133 -12.71 -5.17 1.99
C GLY A 133 -13.09 -6.24 0.98
N GLU A 134 -14.33 -6.73 1.03
CA GLU A 134 -14.78 -7.84 0.17
C GLU A 134 -14.65 -7.55 -1.34
N ASP A 135 -14.93 -6.32 -1.76
CA ASP A 135 -14.90 -5.90 -3.18
C ASP A 135 -13.94 -4.72 -3.42
N HIS A 136 -13.10 -4.39 -2.44
CA HIS A 136 -12.25 -3.22 -2.46
C HIS A 136 -10.80 -3.62 -2.25
N TYR A 137 -9.96 -3.20 -3.18
CA TYR A 137 -8.52 -3.45 -3.18
C TYR A 137 -7.82 -2.11 -3.28
N LEU A 138 -6.65 -1.99 -2.66
CA LEU A 138 -5.74 -0.88 -2.82
C LEU A 138 -4.53 -1.37 -3.61
N THR A 139 -4.14 -0.64 -4.65
CA THR A 139 -2.95 -1.01 -5.43
C THR A 139 -1.72 -0.27 -4.92
N TYR A 140 -0.55 -0.87 -5.08
CA TYR A 140 0.70 -0.20 -4.72
C TYR A 140 0.93 1.09 -5.52
N GLN A 141 0.47 1.12 -6.78
CA GLN A 141 0.55 2.31 -7.61
C GLN A 141 -0.27 3.46 -7.01
N ALA A 142 -1.45 3.17 -6.44
CA ALA A 142 -2.24 4.16 -5.72
C ALA A 142 -1.48 4.68 -4.49
N VAL A 143 -0.89 3.78 -3.69
CA VAL A 143 -0.03 4.16 -2.54
C VAL A 143 1.11 5.07 -2.99
N ARG A 144 1.83 4.69 -4.05
CA ARG A 144 2.95 5.47 -4.58
C ARG A 144 2.52 6.87 -5.01
N VAL A 145 1.41 6.99 -5.74
CA VAL A 145 0.92 8.29 -6.23
C VAL A 145 0.45 9.19 -5.07
N ILE A 146 -0.20 8.63 -4.06
CA ILE A 146 -0.55 9.35 -2.82
C ILE A 146 0.71 9.85 -2.12
N MET A 147 1.70 8.97 -1.94
CA MET A 147 2.96 9.34 -1.26
C MET A 147 3.79 10.32 -2.08
N ASN A 148 3.78 10.25 -3.41
CA ASN A 148 4.40 11.26 -4.27
C ASN A 148 3.79 12.64 -4.06
N ARG A 149 2.45 12.73 -3.92
CA ARG A 149 1.78 13.99 -3.60
C ARG A 149 2.23 14.55 -2.27
N HIS A 150 2.33 13.71 -1.24
CA HIS A 150 2.81 14.10 0.08
C HIS A 150 4.25 14.62 0.04
N LEU A 151 5.14 13.89 -0.64
CA LEU A 151 6.58 14.18 -0.64
C LEU A 151 6.99 15.31 -1.60
N TYR A 152 6.32 15.46 -2.73
CA TYR A 152 6.71 16.37 -3.82
C TYR A 152 5.69 17.47 -4.11
N GLY A 153 4.50 17.38 -3.50
CA GLY A 153 3.46 18.40 -3.54
C GLY A 153 2.23 18.03 -4.37
N PRO A 154 1.18 18.88 -4.35
CA PRO A 154 -0.14 18.58 -4.93
C PRO A 154 -0.18 18.20 -6.41
N ARG A 155 0.88 18.51 -7.17
CA ARG A 155 0.97 18.21 -8.60
C ARG A 155 1.52 16.82 -8.88
N HIS A 156 2.00 16.08 -7.89
CA HIS A 156 2.67 14.78 -8.07
C HIS A 156 1.80 13.56 -7.78
N GLY A 157 0.51 13.78 -7.51
CA GLY A 157 -0.42 12.69 -7.32
C GLY A 157 -1.77 13.09 -6.74
N ILE A 158 -2.47 12.08 -6.27
CA ILE A 158 -3.86 12.17 -5.83
C ILE A 158 -3.96 12.47 -4.34
N PRO A 159 -5.00 13.20 -3.92
CA PRO A 159 -5.26 13.48 -2.50
C PRO A 159 -5.38 12.19 -1.68
N LEU A 160 -5.02 12.27 -0.40
CA LEU A 160 -5.10 11.15 0.54
C LEU A 160 -6.55 10.68 0.69
N GLU A 161 -7.48 11.64 0.71
CA GLU A 161 -8.93 11.46 0.81
C GLU A 161 -9.48 10.64 -0.35
N ALA A 162 -8.71 10.49 -1.45
CA ALA A 162 -9.14 9.68 -2.57
C ALA A 162 -9.40 8.22 -2.15
N ILE A 163 -8.63 7.67 -1.19
CA ILE A 163 -8.77 6.28 -0.70
C ILE A 163 -9.64 6.13 0.55
N GLU A 164 -10.30 7.20 1.00
CA GLU A 164 -11.37 7.08 2.00
C GLU A 164 -12.53 6.28 1.43
N LEU A 165 -13.18 5.48 2.27
CA LEU A 165 -14.28 4.64 1.82
C LEU A 165 -15.28 4.40 2.93
N ASP A 166 -16.54 4.71 2.67
CA ASP A 166 -17.67 4.33 3.51
C ASP A 166 -18.62 3.45 2.71
N THR A 167 -18.85 2.22 3.17
CA THR A 167 -19.79 1.29 2.53
C THR A 167 -20.78 0.76 3.54
N HIS A 168 -22.01 0.54 3.05
CA HIS A 168 -23.07 -0.12 3.78
C HIS A 168 -23.57 -1.30 2.94
N LYS A 169 -23.60 -2.50 3.51
CA LYS A 169 -24.09 -3.72 2.86
C LYS A 169 -25.14 -4.39 3.72
N LEU A 170 -26.20 -4.89 3.10
CA LEU A 170 -27.22 -5.72 3.75
C LEU A 170 -27.08 -7.17 3.26
N CYS A 171 -26.79 -8.09 4.18
CA CYS A 171 -26.82 -9.52 3.92
C CYS A 171 -28.28 -10.00 3.90
N GLN A 172 -28.84 -10.18 2.71
CA GLN A 172 -30.25 -10.58 2.52
C GLN A 172 -30.62 -11.88 3.26
N GLU A 173 -29.69 -12.84 3.34
CA GLU A 173 -29.94 -14.15 3.97
C GLU A 173 -30.14 -14.07 5.49
N THR A 174 -29.49 -13.10 6.15
CA THR A 174 -29.46 -13.01 7.62
C THR A 174 -30.04 -11.71 8.15
N GLY A 175 -30.37 -10.77 7.28
CA GLY A 175 -30.74 -9.40 7.64
C GLY A 175 -29.60 -8.58 8.25
N THR A 176 -28.37 -9.11 8.29
CA THR A 176 -27.22 -8.45 8.93
C THR A 176 -26.77 -7.27 8.10
N THR A 177 -26.62 -6.10 8.72
CA THR A 177 -25.97 -4.95 8.06
C THR A 177 -24.49 -4.93 8.37
N VAL A 178 -23.68 -4.58 7.40
CA VAL A 178 -22.23 -4.41 7.52
C VAL A 178 -21.88 -3.02 7.03
N ASP A 179 -21.45 -2.18 7.97
CA ASP A 179 -20.78 -0.92 7.67
C ASP A 179 -19.27 -1.14 7.65
N MET A 180 -18.60 -0.51 6.69
CA MET A 180 -17.14 -0.46 6.62
C MET A 180 -16.72 0.98 6.36
N VAL A 181 -15.81 1.48 7.20
CA VAL A 181 -15.29 2.84 7.19
C VAL A 181 -13.77 2.76 7.11
N VAL A 182 -13.19 3.31 6.05
CA VAL A 182 -11.75 3.28 5.77
C VAL A 182 -11.21 4.70 5.88
N ARG A 183 -10.19 4.89 6.71
CA ARG A 183 -9.54 6.18 6.92
C ARG A 183 -8.04 6.06 6.70
N PRO A 184 -7.47 6.75 5.71
CA PRO A 184 -6.03 6.81 5.50
C PRO A 184 -5.38 7.91 6.36
N ARG A 185 -4.10 7.77 6.64
CA ARG A 185 -3.31 8.80 7.34
C ARG A 185 -1.84 8.70 6.95
N ILE A 186 -1.12 9.83 6.88
CA ILE A 186 0.34 9.83 6.73
C ILE A 186 0.96 10.25 8.06
N ILE A 187 1.90 9.46 8.57
CA ILE A 187 2.60 9.67 9.85
C ILE A 187 4.07 9.36 9.63
N ASP A 188 4.96 10.29 9.97
CA ASP A 188 6.41 10.12 9.82
C ASP A 188 6.80 9.66 8.39
N ASP A 189 6.24 10.30 7.35
CA ASP A 189 6.44 9.98 5.92
C ASP A 189 6.03 8.55 5.49
N GLU A 190 5.14 7.91 6.26
CA GLU A 190 4.60 6.59 5.95
C GLU A 190 3.07 6.62 5.90
N LEU A 191 2.51 5.85 4.97
CA LEU A 191 1.07 5.71 4.81
C LEU A 191 0.53 4.63 5.74
N PHE A 192 -0.52 4.98 6.47
CA PHE A 192 -1.30 4.08 7.30
C PHE A 192 -2.74 4.02 6.83
N LEU A 193 -3.42 2.93 7.16
CA LEU A 193 -4.84 2.73 6.88
C LEU A 193 -5.54 2.19 8.12
N SER A 194 -6.61 2.84 8.55
CA SER A 194 -7.55 2.29 9.53
C SER A 194 -8.82 1.80 8.84
N VAL A 195 -9.29 0.61 9.22
CA VAL A 195 -10.54 0.04 8.72
C VAL A 195 -11.43 -0.30 9.92
N HIS A 196 -12.62 0.26 9.97
CA HIS A 196 -13.63 -0.02 10.97
C HIS A 196 -14.78 -0.81 10.33
N TYR A 197 -14.95 -2.05 10.75
CA TYR A 197 -16.12 -2.85 10.43
C TYR A 197 -17.13 -2.76 11.56
N LYS A 198 -18.40 -2.53 11.22
CA LYS A 198 -19.51 -2.60 12.17
C LYS A 198 -20.61 -3.49 11.60
N MET A 199 -20.82 -4.63 12.24
CA MET A 199 -21.80 -5.62 11.84
C MET A 199 -22.95 -5.62 12.84
N LEU A 200 -24.17 -5.41 12.35
CA LEU A 200 -25.39 -5.42 13.16
C LEU A 200 -26.26 -6.59 12.73
N HIS A 201 -26.33 -7.61 13.59
CA HIS A 201 -27.16 -8.77 13.35
C HIS A 201 -28.50 -8.61 14.09
N PRO A 202 -29.64 -8.61 13.38
CA PRO A 202 -30.93 -8.18 13.94
C PRO A 202 -31.63 -9.22 14.80
N GLN A 203 -31.05 -10.42 14.97
CA GLN A 203 -31.66 -11.52 15.71
C GLN A 203 -30.81 -11.90 16.91
N ASN A 204 -31.45 -12.23 18.03
CA ASN A 204 -30.82 -12.86 19.18
C ASN A 204 -30.61 -14.37 18.95
N ASP A 205 -30.05 -14.74 17.79
CA ASP A 205 -29.77 -16.12 17.42
C ASP A 205 -28.28 -16.30 17.14
N THR A 206 -27.59 -16.92 18.09
CA THR A 206 -26.16 -17.23 17.99
C THR A 206 -25.85 -18.12 16.80
N GLN A 207 -26.75 -19.02 16.39
CA GLN A 207 -26.49 -19.93 15.25
C GLN A 207 -26.52 -19.18 13.92
N ASN A 208 -27.49 -18.29 13.73
CA ASN A 208 -27.56 -17.45 12.52
C ASN A 208 -26.40 -16.46 12.45
N LEU A 209 -25.98 -15.90 13.59
CA LEU A 209 -24.78 -15.07 13.65
C LEU A 209 -23.52 -15.89 13.34
N GLU A 210 -23.36 -17.10 13.89
CA GLU A 210 -22.24 -18.00 13.58
C GLU A 210 -22.19 -18.31 12.09
N LYS A 211 -23.35 -18.60 11.49
CA LYS A 211 -23.49 -18.84 10.05
C LYS A 211 -23.08 -17.59 9.25
N PHE A 212 -23.58 -16.41 9.61
CA PHE A 212 -23.20 -15.15 8.97
C PHE A 212 -21.69 -14.94 8.99
N ILE A 213 -21.07 -15.00 10.18
CA ILE A 213 -19.62 -14.79 10.33
C ILE A 213 -18.87 -15.85 9.54
N SER A 214 -19.28 -17.12 9.60
CA SER A 214 -18.63 -18.19 8.84
C SER A 214 -18.60 -17.92 7.33
N GLN A 215 -19.60 -17.22 6.79
CA GLN A 215 -19.73 -16.86 5.37
C GLN A 215 -19.14 -15.50 5.03
N ALA A 216 -18.86 -14.65 6.03
CA ALA A 216 -18.34 -13.31 5.83
C ALA A 216 -16.97 -13.34 5.14
N ARG A 217 -16.84 -12.62 4.02
CA ARG A 217 -15.59 -12.50 3.25
C ARG A 217 -14.74 -11.32 3.70
N LEU A 218 -14.94 -10.87 4.94
CA LEU A 218 -14.21 -9.76 5.53
C LEU A 218 -12.88 -10.27 6.11
N ARG A 219 -11.86 -9.41 6.06
CA ARG A 219 -10.50 -9.75 6.48
C ARG A 219 -9.95 -8.67 7.39
N VAL A 220 -9.13 -9.10 8.35
CA VAL A 220 -8.26 -8.18 9.08
C VAL A 220 -7.03 -7.92 8.24
N CYS A 221 -6.40 -8.95 7.66
CA CYS A 221 -5.33 -8.83 6.66
C CYS A 221 -5.31 -10.07 5.77
N ARG A 222 -4.27 -10.27 4.95
CA ARG A 222 -4.16 -11.51 4.14
C ARG A 222 -3.98 -12.77 4.99
N HIS A 223 -3.47 -12.63 6.21
CA HIS A 223 -3.18 -13.74 7.13
C HIS A 223 -4.28 -13.97 8.15
N LEU A 224 -5.13 -12.96 8.41
CA LEU A 224 -6.16 -12.98 9.43
C LEU A 224 -7.54 -12.66 8.83
N GLN A 225 -8.51 -13.54 9.03
CA GLN A 225 -9.86 -13.41 8.48
C GLN A 225 -10.94 -13.39 9.57
N ILE A 226 -12.06 -12.74 9.26
CA ILE A 226 -13.23 -12.66 10.16
C ILE A 226 -14.07 -13.94 10.03
N GLY A 227 -14.30 -14.39 8.80
CA GLY A 227 -15.07 -15.60 8.51
C GLY A 227 -14.24 -16.85 8.25
N ALA A 228 -14.92 -17.98 8.08
CA ALA A 228 -14.29 -19.28 7.76
C ALA A 228 -14.28 -19.57 6.25
N HIS A 229 -15.13 -18.88 5.48
CA HIS A 229 -15.27 -19.09 4.06
C HIS A 229 -14.11 -18.47 3.30
N TRP A 230 -13.07 -19.27 3.08
CA TRP A 230 -12.08 -18.98 2.06
C TRP A 230 -12.76 -19.07 0.69
N THR A 231 -13.05 -17.93 0.06
CA THR A 231 -13.46 -17.96 -1.34
C THR A 231 -12.27 -18.36 -2.19
N ARG A 232 -12.30 -19.60 -2.66
CA ARG A 232 -11.48 -20.06 -3.79
C ARG A 232 -11.72 -19.20 -5.03
N LEU A 233 -12.89 -18.57 -5.16
CA LEU A 233 -13.36 -17.84 -6.34
C LEU A 233 -12.88 -16.39 -6.36
N GLY A 234 -12.00 -16.05 -7.30
CA GLY A 234 -11.82 -14.67 -7.74
C GLY A 234 -10.60 -14.39 -8.62
N CYS A 235 -9.40 -14.58 -8.08
CA CYS A 235 -8.15 -14.17 -8.76
C CYS A 235 -6.97 -15.07 -8.35
N TRP A 236 -7.05 -15.67 -7.16
CA TRP A 236 -5.97 -16.31 -6.41
C TRP A 236 -5.70 -17.78 -6.80
N HIS A 237 -6.10 -18.20 -8.00
CA HIS A 237 -6.10 -19.62 -8.39
C HIS A 237 -4.74 -20.18 -8.82
N ARG A 238 -3.71 -19.35 -9.02
CA ARG A 238 -2.46 -19.80 -9.65
C ARG A 238 -1.35 -20.16 -8.67
N HIS A 239 -1.40 -19.66 -7.44
CA HIS A 239 -0.46 -20.04 -6.40
C HIS A 239 -1.24 -20.49 -5.16
N PRO A 240 -1.02 -21.72 -4.65
CA PRO A 240 -1.47 -22.08 -3.32
C PRO A 240 -0.97 -21.00 -2.36
N PRO A 241 -1.85 -20.34 -1.58
CA PRO A 241 -1.36 -19.39 -0.60
C PRO A 241 -0.39 -20.14 0.32
N LEU A 242 0.81 -19.60 0.51
CA LEU A 242 1.77 -20.19 1.44
C LEU A 242 1.11 -20.34 2.81
N PHE A 243 0.32 -19.35 3.22
CA PHE A 243 -0.44 -19.37 4.47
C PHE A 243 -1.94 -19.40 4.20
N LEU A 244 -2.62 -20.40 4.75
CA LEU A 244 -4.08 -20.33 4.88
C LEU A 244 -4.41 -19.25 5.92
N PRO A 245 -5.29 -18.29 5.60
CA PRO A 245 -5.67 -17.26 6.56
C PRO A 245 -6.31 -17.90 7.79
N ILE A 246 -5.85 -17.49 8.97
CA ILE A 246 -6.34 -17.95 10.27
C ILE A 246 -7.53 -17.07 10.66
N ARG A 247 -8.56 -17.67 11.26
CA ARG A 247 -9.69 -16.92 11.79
C ARG A 247 -9.24 -16.18 13.05
N ILE A 248 -9.67 -14.93 13.25
CA ILE A 248 -9.38 -14.22 14.49
C ILE A 248 -10.05 -14.93 15.68
N PRO A 249 -9.32 -15.15 16.80
CA PRO A 249 -9.78 -16.00 17.89
C PRO A 249 -11.02 -15.46 18.61
N GLU A 250 -11.19 -14.13 18.65
CA GLU A 250 -12.36 -13.48 19.28
C GLU A 250 -13.69 -13.85 18.61
N LEU A 251 -13.63 -14.29 17.36
CA LEU A 251 -14.81 -14.69 16.59
C LEU A 251 -14.94 -16.20 16.44
N GLU A 252 -14.12 -17.00 17.12
CA GLU A 252 -14.29 -18.45 17.16
C GLU A 252 -15.58 -18.86 17.87
N LYS A 253 -16.03 -20.08 17.55
CA LYS A 253 -17.28 -20.62 18.07
C LYS A 253 -17.21 -20.77 19.59
N GLY A 254 -18.17 -20.18 20.29
CA GLY A 254 -18.28 -20.27 21.75
C GLY A 254 -17.42 -19.27 22.53
N CYS A 255 -16.67 -18.41 21.86
CA CYS A 255 -15.87 -17.35 22.50
C CYS A 255 -16.68 -16.08 22.82
N TRP A 256 -17.97 -16.04 22.47
CA TRP A 256 -18.78 -14.84 22.64
C TRP A 256 -19.33 -14.76 24.06
N PRO A 257 -19.24 -13.59 24.68
CA PRO A 257 -19.61 -13.46 26.08
C PRO A 257 -21.11 -13.69 26.28
N LEU A 258 -21.43 -14.56 27.25
CA LEU A 258 -22.79 -14.89 27.66
C LEU A 258 -23.50 -13.73 28.38
N LYS A 259 -22.74 -12.79 28.92
CA LYS A 259 -23.21 -11.56 29.57
C LYS A 259 -22.64 -10.38 28.79
N ASP A 260 -23.30 -9.23 28.86
CA ASP A 260 -22.73 -7.98 28.36
C ASP A 260 -21.38 -7.73 29.04
N CYS A 261 -20.31 -8.09 28.35
CA CYS A 261 -19.01 -7.49 28.58
C CYS A 261 -19.18 -5.99 28.26
N GLY A 262 -18.54 -5.13 29.05
CA GLY A 262 -18.71 -3.69 28.94
C GLY A 262 -18.55 -3.18 27.50
N ASN A 263 -19.02 -1.96 27.24
CA ASN A 263 -19.01 -1.30 25.93
C ASN A 263 -17.61 -1.00 25.35
N GLU A 264 -16.58 -1.69 25.83
CA GLU A 264 -15.17 -1.47 25.55
C GLU A 264 -14.64 -2.50 24.56
N PHE A 265 -13.61 -2.11 23.81
CA PHE A 265 -12.88 -3.04 22.95
C PHE A 265 -12.05 -4.00 23.80
N GLY A 266 -11.89 -5.23 23.32
CA GLY A 266 -10.95 -6.18 23.90
C GLY A 266 -9.49 -5.76 23.74
N SER A 267 -8.58 -6.60 24.22
CA SER A 267 -7.14 -6.42 24.06
C SER A 267 -6.75 -6.27 22.59
N VAL A 268 -5.71 -5.48 22.33
CA VAL A 268 -5.11 -5.36 21.00
C VAL A 268 -4.48 -6.69 20.61
N ARG A 269 -4.73 -7.09 19.37
CA ARG A 269 -4.11 -8.24 18.73
C ARG A 269 -3.30 -7.82 17.53
N SER A 270 -2.28 -8.59 17.20
CA SER A 270 -1.40 -8.30 16.07
C SER A 270 -1.12 -9.52 15.21
N CYS A 271 -1.11 -9.33 13.89
CA CYS A 271 -0.61 -10.32 12.95
C CYS A 271 0.93 -10.38 13.02
N GLN A 272 1.51 -11.56 13.25
CA GLN A 272 2.97 -11.73 13.30
C GLN A 272 3.68 -11.54 11.95
N VAL A 273 2.95 -11.65 10.83
CA VAL A 273 3.57 -11.59 9.49
C VAL A 273 3.63 -10.16 8.96
N CYS A 274 2.49 -9.46 8.97
CA CYS A 274 2.36 -8.12 8.37
C CYS A 274 2.20 -6.99 9.40
N MET A 275 2.32 -7.30 10.69
CA MET A 275 2.19 -6.35 11.80
C MET A 275 0.86 -5.59 11.87
N THR A 276 -0.17 -6.05 11.15
CA THR A 276 -1.51 -5.47 11.24
C THR A 276 -2.06 -5.66 12.64
N ASP A 277 -2.43 -4.54 13.27
CA ASP A 277 -3.07 -4.53 14.58
C ASP A 277 -4.58 -4.50 14.42
N TYR A 278 -5.30 -5.09 15.37
CA TYR A 278 -6.74 -5.00 15.43
C TYR A 278 -7.28 -5.10 16.86
N GLN A 279 -8.53 -4.65 17.02
CA GLN A 279 -9.32 -4.84 18.23
C GLN A 279 -10.74 -5.26 17.85
N VAL A 280 -11.32 -6.14 18.65
CA VAL A 280 -12.68 -6.64 18.46
C VAL A 280 -13.53 -6.25 19.67
N LYS A 281 -14.76 -5.83 19.40
CA LYS A 281 -15.82 -5.62 20.38
C LYS A 281 -17.06 -6.38 19.93
N VAL A 282 -17.54 -7.27 20.78
CA VAL A 282 -18.79 -8.02 20.58
C VAL A 282 -19.74 -7.65 21.71
N SER A 283 -20.94 -7.19 21.37
CA SER A 283 -21.93 -6.71 22.35
C SER A 283 -23.35 -7.08 21.94
N ARG A 284 -24.26 -7.17 22.91
CA ARG A 284 -25.69 -7.33 22.64
C ARG A 284 -26.30 -5.98 22.25
N GLN A 285 -27.26 -6.03 21.33
CA GLN A 285 -28.11 -4.88 21.02
C GLN A 285 -29.35 -4.92 21.89
N HIS A 286 -29.64 -3.81 22.55
CA HIS A 286 -30.82 -3.65 23.41
C HIS A 286 -31.71 -2.54 22.85
N GLU A 287 -33.02 -2.78 22.87
CA GLU A 287 -34.03 -1.74 22.69
C GLU A 287 -34.94 -1.74 23.92
N GLY A 288 -34.68 -0.82 24.85
CA GLY A 288 -35.28 -0.88 26.17
C GLY A 288 -34.69 -2.02 26.99
N GLN A 289 -35.53 -2.98 27.39
CA GLN A 289 -35.12 -4.18 28.14
C GLN A 289 -35.01 -5.43 27.27
N GLU A 290 -35.34 -5.34 25.98
CA GLU A 290 -35.33 -6.48 25.08
C GLU A 290 -34.02 -6.56 24.29
N GLU A 291 -33.37 -7.72 24.38
CA GLU A 291 -32.23 -8.07 23.53
C GLU A 291 -32.71 -8.32 22.10
N LYS A 292 -32.38 -7.40 21.19
CA LYS A 292 -32.76 -7.51 19.77
C LYS A 292 -31.77 -8.32 18.95
N GLY A 293 -30.47 -8.24 19.26
CA GLY A 293 -29.47 -8.92 18.44
C GLY A 293 -28.04 -8.67 18.88
N TRP A 294 -27.14 -8.59 17.91
CA TRP A 294 -25.70 -8.50 18.15
C TRP A 294 -25.06 -7.35 17.38
N SER A 295 -24.07 -6.71 18.00
CA SER A 295 -23.19 -5.72 17.39
C SER A 295 -21.75 -6.20 17.51
N ILE A 296 -21.09 -6.38 16.35
CA ILE A 296 -19.67 -6.71 16.28
C ILE A 296 -18.96 -5.54 15.62
N GLU A 297 -18.03 -4.93 16.35
CA GLU A 297 -17.18 -3.86 15.85
C GLU A 297 -15.73 -4.35 15.80
N ILE A 298 -15.05 -4.11 14.68
CA ILE A 298 -13.66 -4.51 14.49
C ILE A 298 -12.91 -3.30 13.97
N MET A 299 -11.91 -2.86 14.72
CA MET A 299 -10.99 -1.81 14.31
C MET A 299 -9.69 -2.47 13.85
N VAL A 300 -9.22 -2.11 12.66
CA VAL A 300 -7.98 -2.64 12.08
C VAL A 300 -7.07 -1.47 11.73
N TRP A 301 -5.76 -1.64 11.95
CA TRP A 301 -4.73 -0.67 11.58
C TRP A 301 -3.63 -1.34 10.76
N HIS A 302 -3.36 -0.77 9.61
CA HIS A 302 -2.32 -1.18 8.68
C HIS A 302 -1.25 -0.11 8.53
N GLN A 303 -0.03 -0.57 8.29
CA GLN A 303 1.08 0.27 7.87
C GLN A 303 1.49 -0.14 6.45
N LEU A 304 1.21 0.74 5.48
CA LEU A 304 1.47 0.50 4.06
C LEU A 304 2.91 0.87 3.66
N GLY A 305 3.63 1.60 4.51
CA GLY A 305 5.02 2.01 4.32
C GLY A 305 5.17 3.36 3.60
N ASN A 306 6.38 3.65 3.14
CA ASN A 306 6.75 4.95 2.53
C ASN A 306 6.25 5.12 1.08
N GLY A 307 5.74 4.06 0.44
CA GLY A 307 5.24 4.07 -0.94
C GLY A 307 6.32 4.27 -2.02
N ARG A 308 7.61 4.14 -1.69
CA ARG A 308 8.73 4.33 -2.62
C ARG A 308 9.21 3.04 -3.28
N ASP A 309 9.15 1.92 -2.58
CA ASP A 309 9.44 0.60 -3.13
C ASP A 309 8.60 -0.49 -2.43
N PRO A 310 7.82 -1.32 -3.16
CA PRO A 310 6.95 -2.31 -2.52
C PRO A 310 7.75 -3.43 -1.84
N TYR A 311 9.03 -3.54 -2.15
CA TYR A 311 9.98 -4.50 -1.59
C TYR A 311 10.86 -3.90 -0.51
N ASP A 312 10.71 -2.60 -0.20
CA ASP A 312 11.50 -1.93 0.82
C ASP A 312 10.79 -2.05 2.18
N GLU A 313 11.58 -2.41 3.20
CA GLU A 313 11.17 -2.60 4.61
C GLU A 313 10.07 -3.66 4.85
N ASP A 314 9.81 -4.54 3.88
CA ASP A 314 8.86 -5.66 3.92
C ASP A 314 7.39 -5.32 4.24
N ARG A 315 7.04 -4.05 4.48
CA ARG A 315 5.70 -3.67 4.99
C ARG A 315 4.60 -3.89 3.98
N TRP A 316 4.73 -3.27 2.81
CA TRP A 316 3.76 -3.49 1.73
C TRP A 316 3.79 -4.94 1.29
N PHE A 317 4.99 -5.49 1.11
CA PHE A 317 5.17 -6.86 0.66
C PHE A 317 4.46 -7.86 1.59
N ASN A 318 4.75 -7.86 2.89
CA ASN A 318 4.11 -8.76 3.85
C ASN A 318 2.60 -8.50 3.92
N LEU A 319 2.12 -7.28 3.70
CA LEU A 319 0.68 -6.99 3.73
C LEU A 319 -0.06 -7.47 2.46
N ALA A 320 0.53 -7.24 1.29
CA ALA A 320 -0.08 -7.45 -0.03
C ALA A 320 0.27 -8.80 -0.66
N HIS A 321 1.35 -9.45 -0.22
CA HIS A 321 1.81 -10.73 -0.71
C HIS A 321 1.55 -11.85 0.32
N THR A 322 1.53 -13.09 -0.16
CA THR A 322 1.44 -14.30 0.69
C THR A 322 2.81 -14.82 1.13
N GLY A 323 3.90 -14.17 0.68
CA GLY A 323 5.25 -14.46 1.10
C GLY A 323 5.51 -13.99 2.53
N TYR A 324 6.44 -14.66 3.19
CA TYR A 324 6.88 -14.34 4.54
C TYR A 324 8.34 -13.91 4.48
N TYR A 325 8.63 -12.63 4.72
CA TYR A 325 9.98 -12.20 5.10
C TYR A 325 10.17 -12.16 6.62
N GLY A 326 9.16 -12.65 7.36
CA GLY A 326 9.10 -12.57 8.81
C GLY A 326 8.79 -11.18 9.33
N PRO A 327 8.41 -11.08 10.61
CA PRO A 327 8.33 -9.79 11.26
C PRO A 327 9.72 -9.15 11.30
N PRO A 328 9.82 -7.82 11.15
CA PRO A 328 11.04 -7.11 11.46
C PRO A 328 11.56 -7.52 12.84
N HIS A 329 12.86 -7.80 12.96
CA HIS A 329 13.50 -8.00 14.25
C HIS A 329 13.11 -6.82 15.17
N HIS A 330 12.58 -7.11 16.36
CA HIS A 330 12.04 -6.14 17.33
C HIS A 330 10.58 -5.66 17.15
N SER A 331 9.79 -6.36 16.36
CA SER A 331 8.37 -6.08 16.26
C SER A 331 7.62 -6.37 17.57
N MET A 332 6.82 -5.41 18.04
CA MET A 332 5.96 -5.56 19.22
C MET A 332 4.49 -5.53 18.80
N PRO A 333 3.60 -6.30 19.45
CA PRO A 333 2.18 -6.20 19.19
C PRO A 333 1.64 -4.82 19.57
N GLY A 334 0.69 -4.30 18.80
CA GLY A 334 0.11 -2.99 18.98
C GLY A 334 0.95 -1.83 18.44
N ILE A 335 2.07 -2.09 17.76
CA ILE A 335 2.98 -1.03 17.29
C ILE A 335 2.36 -0.16 16.19
N VAL A 336 1.55 -0.73 15.30
CA VAL A 336 0.89 0.01 14.22
C VAL A 336 -0.23 0.89 14.78
N ARG A 337 -1.03 0.39 15.74
CA ARG A 337 -2.02 1.19 16.49
C ARG A 337 -1.34 2.29 17.30
N HIS A 338 -0.24 1.98 17.99
CA HIS A 338 0.55 2.96 18.72
C HIS A 338 1.01 4.09 17.79
N ARG A 339 1.59 3.76 16.64
CA ARG A 339 2.03 4.77 15.66
C ARG A 339 0.87 5.52 15.05
N TRP A 340 -0.24 4.86 14.75
CA TRP A 340 -1.46 5.49 14.28
C TRP A 340 -1.92 6.60 15.22
N SER A 341 -1.91 6.32 16.53
CA SER A 341 -2.37 7.24 17.57
C SER A 341 -1.55 8.52 17.67
N LYS A 342 -0.27 8.50 17.26
CA LYS A 342 0.54 9.73 17.15
C LYS A 342 -0.13 10.80 16.29
N GLY A 343 -0.85 10.39 15.25
CA GLY A 343 -1.58 11.30 14.38
C GLY A 343 -2.82 11.94 15.03
N ASP A 344 -3.30 11.40 16.15
CA ASP A 344 -4.37 11.96 16.96
C ASP A 344 -3.84 12.82 18.12
N GLU A 345 -2.52 13.08 18.16
CA GLU A 345 -1.82 13.71 19.30
C GLU A 345 -2.00 12.97 20.63
N THR A 346 -2.51 11.73 20.59
CA THR A 346 -2.66 10.84 21.74
C THR A 346 -1.70 9.68 21.59
N LEU A 347 -0.71 9.55 22.46
CA LEU A 347 0.23 8.43 22.39
C LEU A 347 -0.29 7.25 23.22
N LEU A 348 -0.94 6.29 22.56
CA LEU A 348 -1.37 5.04 23.21
C LEU A 348 -0.14 4.18 23.57
N SER A 349 -0.22 3.32 24.58
CA SER A 349 0.83 2.32 24.85
C SER A 349 0.95 1.32 23.70
N CYS A 350 2.16 0.86 23.41
CA CYS A 350 2.36 -0.33 22.59
C CYS A 350 2.03 -1.55 23.46
N GLU A 351 0.83 -2.07 23.31
CA GLU A 351 0.27 -3.16 24.10
C GLU A 351 -0.46 -4.12 23.19
N GLY A 352 -0.61 -5.37 23.64
CA GLY A 352 -1.36 -6.38 22.93
C GLY A 352 -0.64 -7.72 22.90
N GLU A 353 -1.19 -8.63 22.12
CA GLU A 353 -0.69 -9.98 21.94
C GLU A 353 -0.67 -10.34 20.45
N PHE A 354 0.35 -11.07 20.03
CA PHE A 354 0.33 -11.65 18.71
C PHE A 354 -0.75 -12.75 18.62
N VAL A 355 -1.35 -12.91 17.43
CA VAL A 355 -2.21 -14.06 17.15
C VAL A 355 -1.34 -15.30 16.97
N GLU A 356 -1.63 -16.35 17.73
CA GLU A 356 -0.92 -17.63 17.67
C GLU A 356 -1.19 -18.40 16.36
N GLY A 357 -0.27 -19.29 15.98
CA GLY A 357 -0.42 -20.18 14.82
C GLY A 357 0.06 -19.61 13.49
N LEU A 358 0.51 -18.35 13.45
CA LEU A 358 1.15 -17.72 12.29
C LEU A 358 2.68 -17.89 12.24
N ASP A 359 3.27 -18.40 13.32
CA ASP A 359 4.71 -18.60 13.52
C ASP A 359 5.25 -19.84 12.79
N ARG A 360 4.36 -20.76 12.40
CA ARG A 360 4.76 -21.97 11.66
C ARG A 360 4.88 -21.65 10.18
N LEU A 361 6.09 -21.78 9.66
CA LEU A 361 6.26 -21.90 8.21
C LEU A 361 5.37 -23.04 7.70
N PRO A 362 4.78 -22.89 6.51
CA PRO A 362 4.02 -23.96 5.88
C PRO A 362 4.90 -25.21 5.76
N GLU A 363 4.30 -26.39 5.91
CA GLU A 363 5.03 -27.65 5.70
C GLU A 363 5.74 -27.64 4.34
N GLY A 364 7.05 -27.91 4.35
CA GLY A 364 7.90 -27.89 3.14
C GLY A 364 8.64 -26.58 2.88
N LEU A 365 8.46 -25.53 3.70
CA LEU A 365 9.32 -24.35 3.68
C LEU A 365 10.31 -24.38 4.84
N ILE A 366 11.59 -24.27 4.51
CA ILE A 366 12.66 -24.08 5.49
C ILE A 366 13.17 -22.65 5.37
N MET A 367 13.43 -22.03 6.52
CA MET A 367 14.13 -20.76 6.56
C MET A 367 15.57 -21.08 6.92
N ASP A 368 16.51 -20.65 6.08
CA ASP A 368 17.92 -20.81 6.37
C ASP A 368 18.36 -19.91 7.54
N GLU A 369 19.61 -20.05 7.96
CA GLU A 369 20.19 -19.25 9.05
C GLU A 369 20.20 -17.74 8.74
N GLU A 370 20.03 -17.36 7.47
CA GLU A 370 20.04 -15.99 6.97
C GLU A 370 18.62 -15.40 6.88
N GLY A 371 17.58 -16.17 7.25
CA GLY A 371 16.18 -15.75 7.19
C GLY A 371 15.56 -15.90 5.81
N THR A 372 16.26 -16.49 4.84
CA THR A 372 15.75 -16.72 3.50
C THR A 372 14.90 -17.98 3.48
N ILE A 373 13.67 -17.86 2.98
CA ILE A 373 12.81 -19.02 2.77
C ILE A 373 13.27 -19.79 1.52
N GLY A 374 13.73 -21.03 1.73
CA GLY A 374 13.94 -22.03 0.69
C GLY A 374 12.79 -23.06 0.66
N LEU A 375 12.56 -23.66 -0.51
CA LEU A 375 11.82 -24.92 -0.59
C LEU A 375 12.68 -25.99 0.09
N GLY A 376 12.15 -26.63 1.14
CA GLY A 376 12.79 -27.81 1.71
C GLY A 376 12.86 -28.93 0.67
N ASP A 377 13.87 -29.78 0.76
CA ASP A 377 13.99 -30.96 -0.11
C ASP A 377 12.71 -31.80 0.02
N TRP A 378 11.91 -31.83 -1.04
CA TRP A 378 10.79 -32.76 -1.15
C TRP A 378 11.40 -34.14 -1.40
N GLU A 379 11.55 -34.95 -0.35
CA GLU A 379 11.80 -36.37 -0.54
C GLU A 379 10.53 -36.99 -1.16
N ASP A 380 10.64 -37.35 -2.45
CA ASP A 380 9.59 -38.01 -3.25
C ASP A 380 9.05 -39.31 -2.62
#